data_AF-X8DDL3-F1
#
_entry.id   AF-X8DDL3-F1
#
_cell.length_a   1.000
_cell.length_b   1.000
_cell.length_c   1.000
_cell.angle_alpha   90.00
_cell.angle_beta   90.00
_cell.angle_gamma   90.00
#
_symmetry.space_group_name_H-M   'P 1'
#
loop_
_entity.id
_entity.type
_entity.pdbx_description
1 polymer ?
#
loop_
_entity_poly.entity_id
_entity_poly.type
_entity_poly.pdbx_seq_one_letter_code
_entity_poly.pdbx_strand_id
1 'polypeptide(L)' 'MDEVSTARARSVDVESPGINAYADGEYVCALPARISAMPAALRVLRPVGQPTET' A
#
# COMPACT_ATOMS: atom_id res chain seq x y z
N MET A 1 -19.11 9.27 7.91
CA MET A 1 -17.77 9.37 7.25
C MET A 1 -16.80 10.12 8.14
N ASP A 2 -17.25 10.77 9.21
CA ASP A 2 -16.38 11.39 10.21
C ASP A 2 -15.49 10.37 10.95
N GLU A 3 -15.86 9.08 10.95
CA GLU A 3 -15.00 8.00 11.47
C GLU A 3 -13.89 7.56 10.49
N VAL A 4 -13.92 8.01 9.24
CA VAL A 4 -12.98 7.60 8.20
C VAL A 4 -12.09 8.78 7.81
N SER A 5 -10.79 8.64 8.05
CA SER A 5 -9.80 9.57 7.51
C SER A 5 -9.11 8.96 6.29
N THR A 6 -8.85 9.79 5.27
CA THR A 6 -8.08 9.39 4.09
C THR A 6 -6.99 10.42 3.83
N ALA A 7 -5.80 9.95 3.52
CA ALA A 7 -4.66 10.78 3.16
C ALA A 7 -3.81 10.06 2.09
N ARG A 8 -3.11 10.82 1.26
CA ARG A 8 -2.14 10.29 0.30
C ARG A 8 -0.73 10.53 0.82
N ALA A 9 0.07 9.47 0.89
CA ALA A 9 1.46 9.51 1.32
C ALA A 9 2.31 8.57 0.46
N ARG A 10 3.60 8.87 0.34
CA ARG A 10 4.57 7.96 -0.30
C ARG A 10 5.15 6.93 0.66
N SER A 11 5.15 7.24 1.95
CA SER A 11 5.58 6.33 2.99
C SER A 11 4.69 6.51 4.22
N VAL A 12 4.42 5.40 4.92
CA VAL A 12 3.60 5.34 6.12
C VAL A 12 4.29 4.43 7.13
N ASP A 13 4.51 4.93 8.33
CA ASP A 13 4.89 4.13 9.48
C ASP A 13 3.64 3.72 10.25
N VAL A 14 3.50 2.42 10.53
CA VAL A 14 2.35 1.84 11.23
C VAL A 14 2.85 1.08 12.44
N GLU A 15 2.35 1.44 13.61
CA GLU A 15 2.70 0.85 14.88
C GLU A 15 1.44 0.54 15.68
N SER A 16 1.31 -0.71 16.13
CA SER A 16 0.28 -1.14 17.05
C SER A 16 0.66 -2.49 17.67
N PRO A 17 0.62 -2.65 19.01
CA PRO A 17 0.95 -3.92 19.65
C PRO A 17 0.01 -5.07 19.24
N GLY A 18 0.59 -6.24 18.93
CA GLY A 18 -0.17 -7.48 18.71
C GLY A 18 -0.93 -7.56 17.38
N ILE A 19 -0.68 -6.63 16.45
CA ILE A 19 -1.27 -6.61 15.11
C ILE A 19 -0.25 -7.11 14.08
N ASN A 20 -0.75 -7.82 13.07
CA ASN A 20 0.04 -8.33 11.95
C ASN A 20 -0.28 -7.58 10.67
N ALA A 21 0.75 -7.32 9.86
CA ALA A 21 0.63 -6.80 8.51
C ALA A 21 0.49 -7.95 7.50
N TYR A 22 -0.43 -7.76 6.55
CA TYR A 22 -0.66 -8.66 5.43
C TYR A 22 -0.61 -7.86 4.12
N ALA A 23 -0.05 -8.47 3.07
CA ALA A 23 -0.01 -7.90 1.72
C ALA A 23 -0.39 -8.98 0.71
N ASP A 24 -1.24 -8.64 -0.24
CA ASP A 24 -1.73 -9.55 -1.29
C ASP A 24 -2.32 -10.88 -0.75
N GLY A 25 -2.87 -10.85 0.48
CA GLY A 25 -3.42 -12.01 1.17
C GLY A 25 -2.40 -12.85 1.95
N GLU A 26 -1.12 -12.48 1.92
CA GLU A 26 -0.02 -13.20 2.57
C GLU A 26 0.46 -12.50 3.85
N TYR A 27 0.92 -13.28 4.84
CA TYR A 27 1.51 -12.75 6.06
C TYR A 27 2.88 -12.12 5.76
N VAL A 28 3.08 -10.86 6.17
CA VAL A 28 4.35 -10.14 5.97
C VAL A 28 5.17 -10.12 7.26
N CYS A 29 4.66 -9.48 8.30
CA CYS A 29 5.32 -9.35 9.60
C CYS A 29 4.35 -8.90 10.70
N ALA A 30 4.73 -9.07 11.97
CA ALA A 30 4.13 -8.32 13.07
C ALA A 30 4.53 -6.84 13.00
N LEU A 31 3.69 -5.94 13.51
CA LEU A 31 4.01 -4.52 13.63
C LEU A 31 5.09 -4.27 14.69
N PRO A 32 5.90 -3.18 14.58
CA PRO A 32 5.77 -2.07 13.62
C PRO A 32 6.24 -2.40 12.20
N ALA A 33 5.69 -1.68 11.22
CA ALA A 33 6.07 -1.78 9.81
C ALA A 33 6.14 -0.41 9.14
N ARG A 34 7.10 -0.26 8.21
CA ARG A 34 7.21 0.88 7.30
C ARG A 34 6.81 0.46 5.90
N ILE A 35 5.80 1.12 5.34
CA ILE A 35 5.30 0.90 3.99
C ILE A 35 5.78 2.05 3.11
N SER A 36 6.27 1.74 1.92
CA SER A 36 6.77 2.73 0.95
C SER A 36 6.28 2.41 -0.45
N ALA A 37 5.62 3.37 -1.10
CA ALA A 37 5.31 3.29 -2.52
C ALA A 37 6.57 3.58 -3.33
N MET A 38 6.99 2.63 -4.17
CA MET A 38 8.19 2.75 -5.00
C MET A 38 7.80 3.15 -6.43
N PRO A 39 7.95 4.43 -6.83
CA PRO A 39 7.52 4.89 -8.15
C PRO A 39 8.33 4.23 -9.25
N ALA A 40 7.64 3.77 -10.30
CA ALA A 40 8.26 3.09 -11.45
C ALA A 40 9.14 1.88 -11.08
N ALA A 41 8.84 1.19 -9.97
CA ALA A 41 9.59 0.01 -9.54
C ALA A 41 9.57 -1.14 -10.56
N LEU A 42 8.52 -1.20 -11.38
CA LEU A 42 8.32 -2.25 -12.38
C LEU A 42 7.92 -1.65 -13.73
N ARG A 43 8.25 -2.37 -14.80
CA ARG A 43 7.74 -2.13 -16.15
C ARG A 43 6.69 -3.20 -16.45
N VAL A 44 5.42 -2.80 -16.47
CA VAL A 44 4.30 -3.70 -16.69
C VAL A 44 3.77 -3.55 -18.11
N LEU A 45 3.56 -4.67 -18.80
CA LEU A 45 2.88 -4.68 -20.09
C LEU A 45 1.39 -4.40 -19.88
N ARG A 46 0.81 -3.49 -20.67
CA ARG A 46 -0.60 -3.13 -20.59
C ARG A 46 -1.28 -3.22 -21.96
N PRO A 47 -2.59 -3.50 -22.03
CA PRO A 47 -3.33 -3.43 -23.29
C PRO A 47 -3.23 -2.04 -23.92
N VAL A 48 -3.07 -2.01 -25.25
CA VAL A 48 -3.11 -0.76 -26.01
C VAL A 48 -4.53 -0.18 -26.00
N GLY A 49 -4.65 1.11 -25.71
CA GLY A 49 -5.92 1.84 -25.76
C GLY A 49 -6.75 1.84 -24.46
N GLN A 50 -6.32 1.16 -23.40
CA GLN A 50 -7.03 1.22 -22.12
C GLN A 50 -6.60 2.48 -21.34
N PRO A 51 -7.54 3.32 -20.86
CA PRO A 51 -7.20 4.44 -19.98
C PRO A 51 -6.52 3.93 -18.71
N THR A 52 -5.51 4.65 -18.24
CA THR A 52 -4.96 4.41 -16.90
C THR A 52 -5.96 5.00 -15.91
N GLU A 53 -6.78 4.18 -15.27
CA GLU A 53 -7.54 4.63 -14.10
C GLU A 53 -6.53 5.15 -13.07
N THR A 54 -6.69 6.42 -12.69
CA THR A 54 -5.80 7.18 -11.81
C THR A 54 -6.47 7.40 -10.48
#